data_AF-W2J6J9-F1
#
_entry.id   AF-W2J6J9-F1
#
_cell.length_a   1.000
_cell.length_b   1.000
_cell.length_c   1.000
_cell.angle_alpha   90.00
_cell.angle_beta   90.00
_cell.angle_gamma   90.00
#
_symmetry.space_group_name_H-M   'P 1'
#
loop_
_entity.id
_entity.type
_entity.pdbx_description
1 polymer ?
#
loop_
_entity_poly.entity_id
_entity_poly.type
_entity_poly.pdbx_seq_one_letter_code
_entity_poly.pdbx_strand_id
1 'polypeptide(L)'
;MSPNATTESAHSGHHMTADKEAVATHFLTKLAELQSRFDAHTDEFASKGKQLLETAVMRFVDHKEPITMVLPGFAMKTPNHGGKVLGPLPDRAEELALARLEKFCASIEEVYPIGCKVTIFSDGRVFGDLVGVPPENIRAYKNGLKELVKDAGHTHI
;
A
#
# COMPACT_ATOMS: atom_id res chain seq x y z
N MET A 1 -59.21 -2.39 -30.78
CA MET A 1 -58.15 -2.31 -31.81
C MET A 1 -57.08 -1.37 -31.29
N SER A 2 -55.83 -1.82 -31.38
CA SER A 2 -54.55 -1.08 -31.19
C SER A 2 -54.06 -0.85 -29.75
N PRO A 3 -52.72 -0.93 -29.53
CA PRO A 3 -52.15 -1.83 -28.52
C PRO A 3 -51.19 -1.18 -27.50
N ASN A 4 -50.79 -1.99 -26.51
CA ASN A 4 -49.72 -1.76 -25.53
C ASN A 4 -48.41 -1.24 -26.14
N ALA A 5 -47.75 -0.32 -25.43
CA ALA A 5 -46.32 -0.07 -25.57
C ALA A 5 -45.69 0.12 -24.17
N THR A 6 -45.32 -1.00 -23.57
CA THR A 6 -44.39 -1.07 -22.43
C THR A 6 -43.02 -0.67 -22.94
N THR A 7 -42.44 0.43 -22.45
CA THR A 7 -41.06 0.81 -22.75
C THR A 7 -40.17 0.26 -21.63
N GLU A 8 -39.67 -0.96 -21.80
CA GLU A 8 -38.56 -1.48 -21.01
C GLU A 8 -37.27 -0.77 -21.48
N SER A 9 -36.79 0.18 -20.69
CA SER A 9 -35.43 0.69 -20.82
C SER A 9 -34.47 -0.32 -20.20
N ALA A 10 -33.97 -1.25 -21.01
CA ALA A 10 -32.84 -2.09 -20.67
C ALA A 10 -31.57 -1.23 -20.54
N HIS A 11 -31.24 -0.83 -19.31
CA HIS A 11 -29.89 -0.37 -19.00
C HIS A 11 -28.94 -1.58 -18.97
N SER A 12 -28.42 -1.95 -20.14
CA SER A 12 -27.29 -2.86 -20.26
C SER A 12 -26.02 -2.15 -19.80
N GLY A 13 -25.82 -2.04 -18.49
CA GLY A 13 -24.53 -1.72 -17.91
C GLY A 13 -23.60 -2.90 -18.17
N HIS A 14 -22.72 -2.78 -19.16
CA HIS A 14 -21.58 -3.68 -19.35
C HIS A 14 -20.65 -3.46 -18.13
N HIS A 15 -20.96 -4.10 -17.01
CA HIS A 15 -20.09 -4.13 -15.85
C HIS A 15 -18.92 -5.05 -16.21
N MET A 16 -17.79 -4.47 -16.57
CA MET A 16 -16.51 -5.18 -16.60
C MET A 16 -16.24 -5.69 -15.17
N THR A 17 -16.59 -6.94 -14.91
CA THR A 17 -16.06 -7.69 -13.77
C THR A 17 -14.57 -7.83 -13.99
N ALA A 18 -13.77 -7.20 -13.13
CA ALA A 18 -12.32 -7.35 -13.16
C ALA A 18 -11.96 -8.83 -13.00
N ASP A 19 -11.04 -9.32 -13.83
CA ASP A 19 -10.50 -10.67 -13.72
C ASP A 19 -9.62 -10.74 -12.46
N LYS A 20 -10.16 -11.36 -11.41
CA LYS A 20 -9.48 -11.46 -10.12
C LYS A 20 -8.17 -12.24 -10.17
N GLU A 21 -8.03 -13.21 -11.08
CA GLU A 21 -6.79 -13.97 -11.24
C GLU A 21 -5.72 -13.10 -11.90
N ALA A 22 -6.10 -12.31 -12.91
CA ALA A 22 -5.21 -11.33 -13.51
C ALA A 22 -4.77 -10.25 -12.51
N VAL A 23 -5.71 -9.72 -11.71
CA VAL A 23 -5.40 -8.71 -10.67
C VAL A 23 -4.47 -9.29 -9.61
N ALA A 24 -4.75 -10.48 -9.09
CA ALA A 24 -3.93 -11.11 -8.07
C ALA A 24 -2.53 -11.45 -8.60
N THR A 25 -2.44 -11.94 -9.84
CA THR A 25 -1.15 -12.20 -10.50
C THR A 25 -0.33 -10.92 -10.64
N HIS A 26 -0.94 -9.85 -11.16
CA HIS A 26 -0.28 -8.56 -11.31
C HIS A 26 0.20 -8.00 -9.96
N PHE A 27 -0.64 -8.07 -8.92
CA PHE A 27 -0.30 -7.66 -7.58
C PHE A 27 0.92 -8.41 -7.04
N LEU A 28 0.94 -9.74 -7.15
CA LEU A 28 2.06 -10.57 -6.67
C LEU A 28 3.34 -10.28 -7.45
N THR A 29 3.26 -10.08 -8.77
CA THR A 29 4.41 -9.70 -9.60
C THR A 29 4.99 -8.37 -9.14
N LYS A 30 4.15 -7.34 -8.93
CA LYS A 30 4.60 -6.03 -8.48
C LYS A 30 5.14 -6.06 -7.06
N LEU A 31 4.57 -6.89 -6.19
CA LEU A 31 5.02 -7.01 -4.81
C LEU A 31 6.41 -7.65 -4.75
N ALA A 32 6.70 -8.61 -5.63
CA ALA A 32 8.02 -9.24 -5.72
C ALA A 32 9.15 -8.23 -6.07
N GLU A 33 8.83 -7.10 -6.70
CA GLU A 33 9.78 -6.00 -6.94
C GLU A 33 10.12 -5.21 -5.66
N LEU A 34 9.24 -5.26 -4.65
CA LEU A 34 9.39 -4.56 -3.37
C LEU A 34 9.88 -5.45 -2.23
N GLN A 35 9.69 -6.77 -2.34
CA GLN A 35 9.99 -7.70 -1.26
C GLN A 35 11.48 -7.76 -0.93
N SER A 36 11.78 -7.69 0.38
CA SER A 36 13.07 -8.09 0.91
C SER A 36 13.29 -9.58 0.65
N ARG A 37 14.51 -9.93 0.25
CA ARG A 37 14.92 -11.32 0.05
C ARG A 37 15.60 -11.81 1.32
N PHE A 38 14.99 -12.77 1.98
CA PHE A 38 15.56 -13.42 3.15
C PHE A 38 16.26 -14.70 2.74
N ASP A 39 17.09 -15.24 3.64
CA ASP A 39 17.71 -16.54 3.42
C ASP A 39 16.62 -17.63 3.34
N ALA A 40 16.81 -18.58 2.43
CA ALA A 40 15.81 -19.60 2.09
C ALA A 40 15.32 -20.45 3.29
N HIS A 41 16.07 -20.49 4.39
CA HIS A 41 15.70 -21.23 5.60
C HIS A 41 14.69 -20.48 6.49
N THR A 42 14.53 -19.17 6.31
CA THR A 42 13.55 -18.34 7.05
C THR A 42 12.40 -17.85 6.18
N ASP A 43 12.56 -17.89 4.86
CA ASP A 43 11.55 -17.41 3.91
C ASP A 43 10.45 -18.47 3.65
N GLU A 44 9.27 -18.24 4.22
CA GLU A 44 8.07 -19.06 3.96
C GLU A 44 7.09 -18.39 2.98
N PHE A 45 7.48 -17.32 2.28
CA PHE A 45 6.57 -16.63 1.38
C PHE A 45 6.15 -17.52 0.21
N ALA A 46 7.09 -18.20 -0.44
CA ALA A 46 6.78 -19.08 -1.57
C ALA A 46 5.90 -20.28 -1.19
N SER A 47 6.14 -20.87 0.00
CA SER A 47 5.46 -22.09 0.45
C SER A 47 4.10 -21.85 1.09
N LYS A 48 3.89 -20.70 1.75
CA LYS A 48 2.65 -20.38 2.48
C LYS A 48 2.14 -18.97 2.16
N GLY A 49 3.00 -17.96 2.26
CA GLY A 49 2.60 -16.55 2.19
C GLY A 49 1.95 -16.13 0.88
N LYS A 50 2.41 -16.66 -0.26
CA LYS A 50 1.93 -16.33 -1.60
C LYS A 50 0.45 -16.68 -1.76
N GLN A 51 0.06 -17.91 -1.41
CA GLN A 51 -1.32 -18.37 -1.54
C GLN A 51 -2.27 -17.60 -0.61
N LEU A 52 -1.82 -17.31 0.62
CA LEU A 52 -2.59 -16.51 1.58
C LEU A 52 -2.86 -15.10 1.04
N LEU A 53 -1.82 -14.46 0.50
CA LEU A 53 -1.91 -13.13 -0.07
C LEU A 53 -2.77 -13.10 -1.34
N GLU A 54 -2.60 -14.08 -2.23
CA GLU A 54 -3.41 -14.25 -3.44
C GLU A 54 -4.90 -14.33 -3.09
N THR A 55 -5.25 -15.20 -2.14
CA THR A 55 -6.62 -15.37 -1.65
C THR A 55 -7.17 -14.06 -1.06
N ALA A 56 -6.35 -13.33 -0.30
CA ALA A 56 -6.75 -12.06 0.29
C ALA A 56 -7.04 -10.99 -0.77
N VAL A 57 -6.18 -10.89 -1.80
CA VAL A 57 -6.36 -9.94 -2.92
C VAL A 57 -7.63 -10.27 -3.71
N MET A 58 -7.81 -11.54 -4.09
CA MET A 58 -9.01 -11.97 -4.82
C MET A 58 -10.30 -11.66 -4.07
N ARG A 59 -10.30 -11.75 -2.73
CA ARG A 59 -11.46 -11.39 -1.90
C ARG A 59 -11.87 -9.92 -2.07
N PHE A 60 -10.92 -8.98 -2.10
CA PHE A 60 -11.23 -7.57 -2.35
C PHE A 60 -11.84 -7.36 -3.74
N VAL A 61 -11.31 -8.05 -4.75
CA VAL A 61 -11.81 -7.98 -6.12
C VAL A 61 -13.24 -8.54 -6.23
N ASP A 62 -13.49 -9.71 -5.62
CA ASP A 62 -14.82 -10.33 -5.56
C ASP A 62 -15.85 -9.40 -4.89
N HIS A 63 -15.43 -8.65 -3.88
CA HIS A 63 -16.26 -7.71 -3.13
C HIS A 63 -16.36 -6.32 -3.79
N LYS A 64 -15.61 -6.06 -4.86
CA LYS A 64 -15.51 -4.73 -5.50
C LYS A 64 -15.07 -3.64 -4.51
N GLU A 65 -14.13 -3.99 -3.64
CA GLU A 65 -13.55 -3.09 -2.64
C GLU A 65 -12.11 -2.73 -3.03
N PRO A 66 -11.62 -1.52 -2.67
CA PRO A 66 -10.21 -1.19 -2.85
C PRO A 66 -9.33 -2.15 -2.07
N ILE A 67 -8.22 -2.60 -2.67
CA ILE A 67 -7.25 -3.45 -1.97
C ILE A 67 -6.53 -2.59 -0.93
N THR A 68 -6.77 -2.85 0.35
CA THR A 68 -6.12 -2.11 1.44
C THR A 68 -4.96 -2.89 2.03
N MET A 69 -3.80 -2.26 2.12
CA MET A 69 -2.61 -2.78 2.80
C MET A 69 -2.27 -1.94 4.02
N VAL A 70 -1.83 -2.59 5.10
CA VAL A 70 -1.30 -1.90 6.28
C VAL A 70 0.19 -2.23 6.38
N LEU A 71 1.03 -1.19 6.42
CA LEU A 71 2.47 -1.33 6.52
C LEU A 71 2.96 -0.74 7.85
N PRO A 72 3.30 -1.59 8.84
CA PRO A 72 4.05 -1.15 10.00
C PRO A 72 5.43 -0.65 9.58
N GLY A 73 5.80 0.57 9.97
CA GLY A 73 7.09 1.15 9.63
C GLY A 73 7.05 2.68 9.60
N PHE A 74 8.16 3.29 9.15
CA PHE A 74 8.34 4.74 9.16
C PHE A 74 8.07 5.34 10.55
N ALA A 75 8.78 4.79 11.53
CA ALA A 75 8.58 5.08 12.94
C ALA A 75 9.24 6.42 13.35
N MET A 76 10.55 6.49 13.14
CA MET A 76 11.45 7.60 13.46
C MET A 76 12.84 7.36 12.84
N LYS A 77 13.68 8.38 12.79
CA LYS A 77 15.13 8.19 12.59
C LYS A 77 15.80 7.67 13.86
N THR A 78 16.87 6.91 13.71
CA THR A 78 17.68 6.45 14.86
C THR A 78 18.26 7.65 15.62
N PRO A 79 18.35 7.60 16.97
CA PRO A 79 18.98 8.66 17.76
C PRO A 79 20.50 8.67 17.62
N ASN A 80 21.09 7.65 16.96
CA ASN A 80 22.52 7.63 16.67
C ASN A 80 22.83 8.52 15.46
N HIS A 81 23.06 9.80 15.74
CA HIS A 81 23.44 10.80 14.74
C HIS A 81 24.93 10.73 14.35
N GLY A 82 25.72 9.80 14.91
CA GLY A 82 27.14 9.61 14.64
C GLY A 82 27.46 8.94 13.28
N GLY A 83 26.62 9.15 12.26
CA GLY A 83 26.86 8.68 10.89
C GLY A 83 25.81 7.72 10.31
N LYS A 84 24.74 7.39 11.04
CA LYS A 84 23.66 6.54 10.50
C LYS A 84 22.55 7.32 9.80
N VAL A 85 22.31 8.56 10.21
CA VAL A 85 21.24 9.43 9.70
C VAL A 85 21.71 10.87 9.65
N LEU A 86 21.08 11.67 8.79
CA LEU A 86 21.39 13.09 8.61
C LEU A 86 20.76 13.99 9.69
N GLY A 87 19.75 13.48 10.40
CA GLY A 87 19.02 14.22 11.42
C GLY A 87 17.77 13.45 11.89
N PRO A 88 16.88 14.09 12.68
CA PRO A 88 15.65 13.47 13.17
C PRO A 88 14.49 13.50 12.16
N LEU A 89 14.61 14.28 11.08
CA LEU A 89 13.57 14.44 10.06
C LEU A 89 13.71 13.39 8.95
N PRO A 90 12.62 13.10 8.21
CA PRO A 90 12.70 12.29 7.00
C PRO A 90 13.61 12.96 5.99
N ASP A 91 14.31 12.14 5.22
CA ASP A 91 15.22 12.57 4.16
C ASP A 91 14.90 11.86 2.85
N ARG A 92 15.83 11.92 1.90
CA ARG A 92 15.67 11.34 0.56
C ARG A 92 15.36 9.83 0.60
N ALA A 93 15.77 9.12 1.65
CA ALA A 93 15.45 7.71 1.79
C ALA A 93 13.94 7.49 1.94
N GLU A 94 13.29 8.27 2.81
CA GLU A 94 11.83 8.20 2.99
C GLU A 94 11.08 8.68 1.75
N GLU A 95 11.52 9.76 1.10
CA GLU A 95 10.92 10.26 -0.15
C GLU A 95 10.89 9.16 -1.23
N LEU A 96 12.02 8.48 -1.46
CA LEU A 96 12.10 7.39 -2.43
C LEU A 96 11.28 6.16 -2.03
N ALA A 97 11.20 5.86 -0.72
CA ALA A 97 10.41 4.74 -0.23
C ALA A 97 8.91 4.99 -0.41
N LEU A 98 8.43 6.19 -0.10
CA LEU A 98 7.04 6.61 -0.33
C LEU A 98 6.69 6.59 -1.83
N ALA A 99 7.56 7.14 -2.68
CA ALA A 99 7.35 7.11 -4.13
C ALA A 99 7.27 5.69 -4.71
N ARG A 100 8.00 4.72 -4.13
CA ARG A 100 7.91 3.31 -4.52
C ARG A 100 6.56 2.69 -4.13
N LEU A 101 6.05 3.00 -2.94
CA LEU A 101 4.73 2.55 -2.48
C LEU A 101 3.61 3.13 -3.33
N GLU A 102 3.69 4.41 -3.66
CA GLU A 102 2.75 5.09 -4.55
C GLU A 102 2.73 4.43 -5.93
N LYS A 103 3.91 4.26 -6.54
CA LYS A 103 4.04 3.61 -7.86
C LYS A 103 3.47 2.20 -7.86
N PHE A 104 3.68 1.44 -6.78
CA PHE A 104 3.08 0.12 -6.63
C PHE A 104 1.56 0.21 -6.68
N CYS A 105 0.95 1.06 -5.84
CA CYS A 105 -0.51 1.18 -5.77
C CYS A 105 -1.11 1.64 -7.11
N ALA A 106 -0.50 2.64 -7.75
CA ALA A 106 -0.90 3.13 -9.07
C ALA A 106 -0.85 2.02 -10.13
N SER A 107 0.19 1.17 -10.11
CA SER A 107 0.26 0.05 -11.06
C SER A 107 -0.84 -1.00 -10.86
N ILE A 108 -1.34 -1.17 -9.64
CA ILE A 108 -2.48 -2.05 -9.38
C ILE A 108 -3.77 -1.41 -9.92
N GLU A 109 -3.93 -0.09 -9.77
CA GLU A 109 -5.11 0.64 -10.26
C GLU A 109 -5.27 0.53 -11.79
N GLU A 110 -4.18 0.43 -12.54
CA GLU A 110 -4.21 0.22 -14.00
C GLU A 110 -4.97 -1.06 -14.41
N VAL A 111 -4.91 -2.12 -13.59
CA VAL A 111 -5.60 -3.40 -13.85
C VAL A 111 -6.85 -3.60 -12.99
N TYR A 112 -6.99 -2.83 -11.92
CA TYR A 112 -8.12 -2.85 -11.00
C TYR A 112 -8.54 -1.43 -10.64
N PRO A 113 -9.42 -0.78 -11.42
CA PRO A 113 -9.75 0.65 -11.28
C PRO A 113 -10.40 1.07 -9.95
N ILE A 114 -10.84 0.12 -9.13
CA ILE A 114 -11.32 0.39 -7.76
C ILE A 114 -10.13 0.75 -6.84
N GLY A 115 -8.93 0.36 -7.23
CA GLY A 115 -7.67 0.85 -6.72
C GLY A 115 -7.05 0.03 -5.61
N CYS A 116 -5.90 0.51 -5.16
CA CYS A 116 -5.13 -0.06 -4.07
C CYS A 116 -4.61 1.08 -3.18
N LYS A 117 -4.63 0.90 -1.86
CA LYS A 117 -4.14 1.89 -0.90
C LYS A 117 -3.24 1.23 0.13
N VAL A 118 -2.17 1.93 0.50
CA VAL A 118 -1.33 1.56 1.64
C VAL A 118 -1.65 2.52 2.79
N THR A 119 -1.75 1.99 4.00
CA THR A 119 -1.80 2.80 5.22
C THR A 119 -0.54 2.52 6.02
N ILE A 120 0.29 3.55 6.20
CA ILE A 120 1.49 3.46 7.01
C ILE A 120 1.10 3.51 8.49
N PHE A 121 1.25 2.38 9.17
CA PHE A 121 1.09 2.29 10.62
C PHE A 121 2.41 2.67 11.29
N SER A 122 2.62 3.98 11.46
CA SER A 122 3.80 4.52 12.15
C SER A 122 3.76 4.18 13.64
N ASP A 123 4.67 3.32 14.05
CA ASP A 123 4.79 2.70 15.38
C ASP A 123 5.75 3.45 16.31
N GLY A 124 6.22 4.65 15.93
CA GLY A 124 7.21 5.39 16.71
C GLY A 124 6.76 5.76 18.13
N ARG A 125 5.46 5.97 18.35
CA ARG A 125 4.93 6.20 19.70
C ARG A 125 4.88 4.94 20.58
N VAL A 126 4.87 3.76 19.97
CA VAL A 126 4.78 2.48 20.69
C VAL A 126 6.13 2.09 21.28
N PHE A 127 7.22 2.41 20.58
CA PHE A 127 8.57 1.96 20.95
C PHE A 127 9.57 3.08 21.27
N GLY A 128 9.17 4.35 21.14
CA GLY A 128 10.07 5.50 21.18
C GLY A 128 10.92 5.60 22.45
N ASP A 129 10.33 5.28 23.60
CA ASP A 129 10.99 5.25 24.91
C ASP A 129 12.03 4.12 25.00
N LEU A 130 11.72 2.92 24.49
CA LEU A 130 12.62 1.78 24.46
C LEU A 130 13.87 2.03 23.60
N VAL A 131 13.73 2.82 22.53
CA VAL A 131 14.85 3.16 21.64
C VAL A 131 15.51 4.50 21.95
N GLY A 132 15.06 5.21 22.99
CA GLY A 132 15.64 6.48 23.44
C GLY A 132 15.43 7.66 22.50
N VAL A 133 14.34 7.65 21.73
CA VAL A 133 13.98 8.75 20.82
C VAL A 133 12.96 9.66 21.48
N PRO A 134 13.24 10.97 21.61
CA PRO A 134 12.31 11.89 22.23
C PRO A 134 10.96 11.99 21.49
N PRO A 135 9.81 12.12 22.19
CA PRO A 135 8.48 12.23 21.58
C PRO A 135 8.34 13.35 20.55
N GLU A 136 9.07 14.46 20.72
CA GLU A 136 9.12 15.59 19.79
C GLU A 136 9.76 15.20 18.46
N ASN A 137 10.79 14.36 18.46
CA ASN A 137 11.43 13.87 17.24
C ASN A 137 10.51 12.91 16.50
N ILE A 138 9.81 12.01 17.21
CA ILE A 138 8.79 11.13 16.61
C ILE A 138 7.67 11.94 15.96
N ARG A 139 7.20 13.00 16.64
CA ARG A 139 6.18 13.90 16.11
C ARG A 139 6.68 14.67 14.88
N ALA A 140 7.89 15.22 14.95
CA ALA A 140 8.50 15.95 13.85
C ALA A 140 8.71 15.05 12.62
N TYR A 141 9.22 13.83 12.83
CA TYR A 141 9.41 12.83 11.79
C TYR A 141 8.07 12.48 11.10
N LYS A 142 7.05 12.16 11.90
CA LYS A 142 5.70 11.85 11.39
C LYS A 142 5.10 13.02 10.59
N ASN A 143 5.26 14.26 11.06
CA ASN A 143 4.78 15.42 10.33
C ASN A 143 5.56 15.62 9.03
N GLY A 144 6.88 15.43 9.04
CA GLY A 144 7.71 15.49 7.83
C GLY A 144 7.27 14.48 6.77
N LEU A 145 6.91 13.25 7.16
CA LEU A 145 6.40 12.24 6.22
C LEU A 145 5.11 12.69 5.54
N LYS A 146 4.20 13.32 6.30
CA LYS A 146 2.95 13.85 5.75
C LYS A 146 3.20 14.96 4.74
N GLU A 147 4.15 15.85 5.01
CA GLU A 147 4.53 16.88 4.03
C GLU A 147 5.18 16.24 2.80
N LEU A 148 6.05 15.23 2.93
CA LEU A 148 6.61 14.52 1.76
C LEU A 148 5.52 13.89 0.88
N VAL A 149 4.54 13.20 1.47
CA VAL A 149 3.41 12.61 0.75
C VAL A 149 2.61 13.68 0.01
N LYS A 150 2.32 14.80 0.69
CA LYS A 150 1.55 15.91 0.14
C LYS A 150 2.30 16.65 -0.99
N ASP A 151 3.57 16.97 -0.77
CA ASP A 151 4.40 17.71 -1.74
C ASP A 151 4.65 16.90 -3.01
N ALA A 152 4.76 15.57 -2.88
CA ALA A 152 4.88 14.67 -4.02
C ALA A 152 3.54 14.34 -4.71
N GLY A 153 2.41 14.80 -4.16
CA GLY A 153 1.08 14.56 -4.72
C GLY A 153 0.65 13.09 -4.68
N HIS A 154 1.15 12.30 -3.73
CA HIS A 154 0.78 10.89 -3.59
C HIS A 154 -0.67 10.76 -3.10
N THR A 155 -1.46 9.91 -3.76
CA THR A 155 -2.89 9.76 -3.48
C THR A 155 -3.27 8.41 -2.88
N HIS A 156 -2.31 7.47 -2.80
CA HIS A 156 -2.55 6.09 -2.36
C HIS A 156 -1.97 5.76 -0.98
N ILE A 157 -1.38 6.74 -0.29
CA ILE A 157 -0.68 6.59 1.00
C ILE A 157 -1.32 7.46 2.09
#